data_AF-A0AAW9I9L0-F1
#
_entry.id   AF-A0AAW9I9L0-F1
#
_cell.length_a   1.000
_cell.length_b   1.000
_cell.length_c   1.000
_cell.angle_alpha   90.00
_cell.angle_beta   90.00
_cell.angle_gamma   90.00
#
_symmetry.space_group_name_H-M   'P 1'
#
loop_
_entity.id
_entity.type
_entity.pdbx_description
1 polymer ?
#
loop_
_entity_poly.entity_id
_entity_poly.type
_entity_poly.pdbx_seq_one_letter_code
_entity_poly.pdbx_strand_id
1 'polypeptide(L)'
;CVAVGECVQVCPVNAFKIGQKLSTNPPIPEKKRVDFAHNTEWGEDKWNVDHRINRENVVETGTSPCKTYCPAHISVQGYIKLASQGRYKEALELIKNENPFPAVCGRICPRKCESACTRGEIDEAVAVDEIKKFIAEQDLNTEHRYVPK
;
A
#
# COMPACT_ATOMS: atom_id res chain seq x y z
N CYS A 1 5.11 -7.05 -1.94
CA CYS A 1 5.06 -5.61 -1.60
C CYS A 1 3.59 -5.27 -1.34
N VAL A 2 3.20 -4.89 -0.12
CA VAL A 2 1.78 -4.56 0.20
C VAL A 2 1.59 -3.08 0.55
N ALA A 3 2.66 -2.38 0.95
CA ALA A 3 2.56 -1.03 1.48
C ALA A 3 2.64 0.08 0.40
N VAL A 4 3.66 0.07 -0.46
CA VAL A 4 3.93 1.20 -1.38
C VAL A 4 3.42 0.92 -2.79
N GLY A 5 3.66 -0.27 -3.34
CA GLY A 5 3.08 -0.72 -4.62
C GLY A 5 3.68 -0.09 -5.89
N GLU A 6 4.50 0.96 -5.76
CA GLU A 6 5.13 1.66 -6.89
C GLU A 6 5.96 0.74 -7.81
N CYS A 7 6.66 -0.24 -7.23
CA CYS A 7 7.43 -1.20 -8.01
C CYS A 7 6.56 -1.99 -9.00
N VAL A 8 5.28 -2.22 -8.66
CA VAL A 8 4.33 -2.88 -9.55
C VAL A 8 3.77 -1.92 -10.57
N GLN A 9 3.61 -0.63 -10.26
CA GLN A 9 3.16 0.38 -11.23
C GLN A 9 4.21 0.63 -12.33
N VAL A 10 5.49 0.74 -11.95
CA VAL A 10 6.59 1.07 -12.86
C VAL A 10 7.12 -0.15 -13.62
N CYS A 11 6.82 -1.38 -13.18
CA CYS A 11 7.34 -2.59 -13.82
C CYS A 11 6.85 -2.72 -15.28
N PRO A 12 7.75 -2.67 -16.29
CA PRO A 12 7.33 -2.74 -17.70
C PRO A 12 6.84 -4.13 -18.11
N VAL A 13 7.22 -5.17 -17.36
CA VAL A 13 6.94 -6.58 -17.66
C VAL A 13 5.94 -7.22 -16.69
N ASN A 14 5.32 -6.43 -15.80
CA ASN A 14 4.39 -6.90 -14.77
C ASN A 14 4.89 -8.11 -13.95
N ALA A 15 6.19 -8.16 -13.66
CA ALA A 15 6.82 -9.30 -12.98
C ALA A 15 6.39 -9.46 -11.51
N PHE A 16 5.80 -8.42 -10.91
CA PHE A 16 5.35 -8.41 -9.53
C PHE A 16 3.89 -8.00 -9.45
N LYS A 17 3.10 -8.66 -8.60
CA LYS A 17 1.73 -8.26 -8.26
C LYS A 17 1.65 -7.85 -6.78
N ILE A 18 0.81 -6.87 -6.46
CA ILE A 18 0.53 -6.44 -5.09
C ILE A 18 -0.45 -7.43 -4.44
N GLY A 19 -0.27 -7.80 -3.16
CA GLY A 19 -1.35 -8.43 -2.37
C GLY A 19 -1.16 -9.86 -1.82
N GLN A 20 -0.02 -10.52 -2.04
CA GLN A 20 0.16 -11.93 -1.64
C GLN A 20 0.34 -12.21 -0.13
N LYS A 21 0.52 -11.19 0.72
CA LYS A 21 0.78 -11.37 2.17
C LYS A 21 -0.40 -10.90 3.02
N LEU A 22 -1.58 -11.45 2.77
CA LEU A 22 -2.72 -11.33 3.68
C LEU A 22 -2.74 -12.57 4.58
N SER A 23 -2.97 -12.39 5.87
CA SER A 23 -3.17 -13.49 6.83
C SER A 23 -4.60 -14.00 6.71
N THR A 24 -4.88 -14.80 5.67
CA THR A 24 -6.18 -15.48 5.52
C THR A 24 -6.15 -16.81 6.25
N ASN A 25 -7.31 -17.24 6.75
CA ASN A 25 -7.52 -18.58 7.29
C ASN A 25 -8.65 -19.26 6.49
N PRO A 26 -8.37 -20.31 5.68
CA PRO A 26 -7.08 -20.98 5.50
C PRO A 26 -6.04 -20.12 4.74
N PRO A 27 -4.73 -20.41 4.91
CA PRO A 27 -3.68 -19.69 4.20
C PRO A 27 -3.82 -19.86 2.69
N ILE A 28 -3.69 -18.75 1.95
CA ILE A 28 -3.68 -18.80 0.48
C ILE A 28 -2.48 -19.66 0.04
N PRO A 29 -2.67 -20.69 -0.81
CA PRO A 29 -1.57 -21.50 -1.29
C PRO A 29 -0.59 -20.64 -2.09
N GLU A 30 0.69 -20.68 -1.72
CA GLU A 30 1.74 -19.97 -2.46
C GLU A 30 1.88 -20.55 -3.87
N LYS A 31 1.60 -19.73 -4.90
CA LYS A 31 1.92 -20.08 -6.29
C LYS A 31 3.44 -20.00 -6.49
N LYS A 32 4.13 -21.13 -6.34
CA LYS A 32 5.55 -21.22 -6.69
C LYS A 32 5.70 -21.12 -8.20
N ARG A 33 6.51 -20.16 -8.66
CA ARG A 33 6.85 -20.06 -10.08
C ARG A 33 7.69 -21.27 -10.45
N VAL A 34 7.18 -22.07 -11.39
CA VAL A 34 7.87 -23.29 -11.87
C VAL A 34 8.75 -22.95 -13.08
N ASP A 35 8.31 -21.97 -13.86
CA ASP A 35 8.97 -21.53 -15.09
C ASP A 35 9.96 -20.39 -14.82
N PHE A 36 11.24 -20.67 -15.03
CA PHE A 36 12.35 -19.74 -14.96
C PHE A 36 13.06 -19.65 -16.31
N ALA A 37 13.86 -18.61 -16.50
CA ALA A 37 14.60 -18.40 -17.76
C ALA A 37 15.56 -19.55 -18.10
N HIS A 38 16.00 -20.34 -17.12
CA HIS A 38 17.00 -21.40 -17.29
C HIS A 38 16.40 -22.82 -17.47
N ASN A 39 15.10 -23.01 -17.21
CA ASN A 39 14.45 -24.33 -17.23
C ASN A 39 13.21 -24.37 -18.14
N THR A 40 12.94 -23.31 -18.89
CA THR A 40 11.75 -23.19 -19.73
C THR A 40 12.11 -22.47 -21.02
N GLU A 41 11.76 -23.08 -22.15
CA GLU A 41 11.81 -22.42 -23.45
C GLU A 41 10.62 -21.45 -23.59
N TRP A 42 10.88 -20.23 -24.05
CA TRP A 42 9.89 -19.15 -24.12
C TRP A 42 9.31 -19.02 -25.53
N GLY A 43 8.32 -19.86 -25.84
CA GLY A 43 7.57 -19.82 -27.11
C GLY A 43 6.35 -18.89 -27.09
N GLU A 44 5.65 -18.83 -28.23
CA GLU A 44 4.42 -18.03 -28.42
C GLU A 44 3.32 -18.38 -27.40
N ASP A 45 3.30 -19.63 -26.91
CA ASP A 45 2.38 -20.13 -25.88
C ASP A 45 2.54 -19.41 -24.53
N LYS A 46 3.72 -18.87 -24.24
CA LYS A 46 4.01 -18.12 -23.00
C LYS A 46 3.98 -16.61 -23.20
N TRP A 47 3.70 -16.14 -24.41
CA TRP A 47 3.62 -14.71 -24.70
C TRP A 47 2.25 -14.16 -24.31
N ASN A 48 2.26 -12.98 -23.70
CA ASN A 48 1.04 -12.22 -23.48
C ASN A 48 0.99 -11.07 -24.49
N VAL A 49 0.42 -11.34 -25.67
CA VAL A 49 0.30 -10.36 -26.77
C VAL A 49 -0.49 -9.13 -26.33
N ASP A 50 -1.52 -9.35 -25.52
CA ASP A 50 -2.40 -8.31 -24.99
C ASP A 50 -1.91 -7.71 -23.65
N HIS A 51 -0.61 -7.85 -23.32
CA HIS A 51 -0.05 -7.38 -22.04
C HIS A 51 -0.38 -5.91 -21.73
N ARG A 52 -0.52 -5.06 -22.74
CA ARG A 52 -0.91 -3.65 -22.55
C ARG A 52 -2.34 -3.48 -22.03
N ILE A 53 -3.23 -4.43 -22.33
CA ILE A 53 -4.66 -4.35 -22.07
C ILE A 53 -5.03 -5.20 -20.86
N ASN A 54 -4.46 -6.40 -20.71
CA ASN A 54 -4.81 -7.36 -19.66
C ASN A 54 -3.86 -7.37 -18.44
N ARG A 55 -2.96 -6.38 -18.34
CA ARG A 55 -2.03 -6.30 -17.21
C ARG A 55 -2.78 -6.01 -15.90
N GLU A 56 -2.64 -6.93 -14.96
CA GLU A 56 -3.13 -6.78 -13.58
C GLU A 56 -2.00 -6.45 -12.62
N ASN A 57 -2.17 -5.35 -11.87
CA ASN A 57 -1.21 -4.92 -10.85
C ASN A 57 -1.46 -5.54 -9.47
N VAL A 58 -2.61 -6.16 -9.26
CA VAL A 58 -3.03 -6.72 -7.97
C VAL A 58 -3.36 -8.20 -8.18
N VAL A 59 -3.05 -9.05 -7.20
CA VAL A 59 -3.52 -10.44 -7.21
C VAL A 59 -5.03 -10.50 -6.94
N GLU A 60 -5.66 -11.61 -7.30
CA GLU A 60 -7.11 -11.83 -7.11
C GLU A 60 -7.58 -11.58 -5.67
N THR A 61 -6.74 -11.89 -4.67
CA THR A 61 -7.05 -11.69 -3.25
C THR A 61 -7.05 -10.22 -2.84
N GLY A 62 -6.68 -9.30 -3.73
CA GLY A 62 -6.64 -7.87 -3.48
C GLY A 62 -5.38 -7.42 -2.75
N THR A 63 -5.28 -6.09 -2.56
CA THR A 63 -4.26 -5.44 -1.73
C THR A 63 -4.85 -5.03 -0.38
N SER A 64 -4.06 -4.39 0.48
CA SER A 64 -4.56 -3.87 1.74
C SER A 64 -5.80 -2.99 1.51
N PRO A 65 -6.93 -3.29 2.17
CA PRO A 65 -8.16 -2.52 1.95
C PRO A 65 -7.97 -1.06 2.36
N CYS A 66 -7.13 -0.79 3.36
CA CYS A 66 -6.86 0.56 3.84
C CYS A 66 -6.34 1.50 2.73
N LYS A 67 -5.47 1.01 1.84
CA LYS A 67 -4.94 1.78 0.69
C LYS A 67 -5.96 1.85 -0.46
N THR A 68 -6.73 0.79 -0.69
CA THR A 68 -7.76 0.77 -1.74
C THR A 68 -8.92 1.72 -1.44
N TYR A 69 -9.40 1.75 -0.19
CA TYR A 69 -10.52 2.57 0.25
C TYR A 69 -10.14 4.02 0.56
N CYS A 70 -8.84 4.33 0.67
CA CYS A 70 -8.39 5.71 0.77
C CYS A 70 -8.46 6.37 -0.62
N PRO A 71 -9.21 7.48 -0.79
CA PRO A 71 -9.29 8.16 -2.09
C PRO A 71 -7.95 8.71 -2.59
N ALA A 72 -7.05 9.05 -1.68
CA ALA A 72 -5.69 9.51 -2.00
C ALA A 72 -4.69 8.35 -2.14
N HIS A 73 -5.15 7.10 -2.00
CA HIS A 73 -4.34 5.88 -2.10
C HIS A 73 -3.06 5.90 -1.25
N ILE A 74 -3.12 6.56 -0.09
CA ILE A 74 -1.94 6.73 0.76
C ILE A 74 -1.42 5.40 1.30
N SER A 75 -0.10 5.30 1.51
CA SER A 75 0.56 4.13 2.11
C SER A 75 0.28 3.97 3.62
N VAL A 76 -0.97 3.60 3.97
CA VAL A 76 -1.43 3.42 5.37
C VAL A 76 -0.52 2.51 6.19
N GLN A 77 -0.22 1.34 5.65
CA GLN A 77 0.64 0.37 6.33
C GLN A 77 2.07 0.89 6.51
N GLY A 78 2.57 1.66 5.54
CA GLY A 78 3.92 2.19 5.53
C GLY A 78 4.13 3.24 6.61
N TYR A 79 3.27 4.26 6.67
CA TYR A 79 3.45 5.32 7.67
C TYR A 79 3.12 4.85 9.08
N ILE A 80 2.18 3.92 9.27
CA ILE A 80 1.93 3.31 10.59
C ILE A 80 3.16 2.52 11.05
N LYS A 81 3.82 1.78 10.14
CA LYS A 81 5.05 1.08 10.48
C LYS A 81 6.17 2.05 10.88
N LEU A 82 6.36 3.14 10.14
CA LEU A 82 7.34 4.16 10.48
C LEU A 82 7.02 4.85 11.81
N ALA A 83 5.76 5.18 12.05
CA ALA A 83 5.30 5.74 13.33
C ALA A 83 5.52 4.78 14.50
N SER A 84 5.31 3.46 14.32
CA SER A 84 5.60 2.45 15.35
C SER A 84 7.09 2.36 15.71
N GLN A 85 7.97 2.88 14.85
CA GLN A 85 9.42 2.96 15.06
C GLN A 85 9.87 4.34 15.57
N GLY A 86 8.95 5.26 15.86
CA GLY A 86 9.26 6.64 16.22
C GLY A 86 9.76 7.51 15.06
N ARG A 87 9.73 7.00 13.83
CA ARG A 87 10.23 7.69 12.62
C ARG A 87 9.17 8.61 12.02
N TYR A 88 8.71 9.59 12.79
CA TYR A 88 7.57 10.44 12.42
C TYR A 88 7.83 11.33 11.21
N LYS A 89 9.06 11.83 11.03
CA LYS A 89 9.42 12.66 9.87
C LYS A 89 9.32 11.88 8.56
N GLU A 90 9.80 10.65 8.54
CA GLU A 90 9.73 9.77 7.38
C GLU A 90 8.30 9.30 7.12
N ALA A 91 7.52 9.08 8.18
CA ALA A 91 6.09 8.81 8.07
C ALA A 91 5.34 10.00 7.42
N LEU A 92 5.67 11.23 7.81
CA LEU A 92 5.11 12.46 7.26
C LEU A 92 5.49 12.66 5.79
N GLU A 93 6.76 12.45 5.44
CA GLU A 93 7.24 12.46 4.06
C GLU A 93 6.47 11.45 3.21
N LEU A 94 6.32 10.21 3.68
CA LEU A 94 5.59 9.17 2.97
C LEU A 94 4.13 9.55 2.73
N ILE A 95 3.46 10.17 3.70
CA ILE A 95 2.08 10.66 3.52
C ILE A 95 2.05 11.80 2.48
N LYS A 96 3.01 12.73 2.55
CA LYS A 96 3.07 13.92 1.69
C LYS A 96 3.40 13.61 0.24
N ASN A 97 4.01 12.46 -0.05
CA ASN A 97 4.21 11.99 -1.42
C ASN A 97 2.88 11.84 -2.18
N GLU A 98 1.82 11.39 -1.50
CA GLU A 98 0.52 11.10 -2.10
C GLU A 98 -0.55 12.15 -1.70
N ASN A 99 -0.42 12.80 -0.54
CA ASN A 99 -1.38 13.79 -0.03
C ASN A 99 -0.69 15.07 0.50
N PRO A 100 -0.82 16.21 -0.20
CA PRO A 100 -0.16 17.46 0.21
C PRO A 100 -0.76 18.11 1.47
N PHE A 101 -1.98 17.72 1.90
CA PHE A 101 -2.68 18.36 3.02
C PHE A 101 -3.02 17.37 4.16
N PRO A 102 -2.03 16.68 4.74
CA PRO A 102 -2.29 15.66 5.76
C PRO A 102 -2.88 16.25 7.04
N ALA A 103 -2.55 17.50 7.39
CA ALA A 103 -3.07 18.17 8.58
C ALA A 103 -4.58 18.46 8.50
N VAL A 104 -5.08 18.78 7.30
CA VAL A 104 -6.51 18.96 7.05
C VAL A 104 -7.19 17.60 6.99
N CYS A 105 -6.66 16.68 6.18
CA CYS A 105 -7.23 15.34 6.07
C CYS A 105 -7.24 14.57 7.39
N GLY A 106 -6.30 14.80 8.32
CA GLY A 106 -6.33 14.21 9.66
C GLY A 106 -7.46 14.72 10.57
N ARG A 107 -8.20 15.75 10.16
CA ARG A 107 -9.30 16.34 10.94
C ARG A 107 -10.68 16.13 10.30
N ILE A 108 -10.72 16.03 8.97
CA ILE A 108 -11.99 15.95 8.21
C ILE A 108 -12.20 14.60 7.50
N CYS A 109 -11.26 13.65 7.60
CA CYS A 109 -11.37 12.40 6.84
C CYS A 109 -12.60 11.59 7.28
N PRO A 110 -13.38 11.05 6.33
CA PRO A 110 -14.54 10.19 6.64
C PRO A 110 -14.15 8.76 7.04
N ARG A 111 -12.86 8.47 7.26
CA ARG A 111 -12.35 7.20 7.81
C ARG A 111 -12.77 5.93 7.06
N LYS A 112 -13.00 6.01 5.74
CA LYS A 112 -13.34 4.85 4.89
C LYS A 112 -12.35 3.68 5.00
N CYS A 113 -11.07 4.00 5.19
CA CYS A 113 -10.01 3.00 5.40
C CYS A 113 -10.17 2.23 6.73
N GLU A 114 -10.72 2.84 7.77
CA GLU A 114 -11.01 2.18 9.05
C GLU A 114 -12.26 1.30 8.94
N SER A 115 -13.30 1.77 8.24
CA SER A 115 -14.51 0.97 7.98
C SER A 115 -14.23 -0.32 7.22
N ALA A 116 -13.21 -0.34 6.35
CA ALA A 116 -12.79 -1.51 5.59
C ALA A 116 -11.59 -2.25 6.21
N CYS A 117 -11.19 -1.90 7.44
CA CYS A 117 -10.01 -2.49 8.07
C CYS A 117 -10.28 -3.95 8.46
N THR A 118 -9.50 -4.89 7.92
CA THR A 118 -9.62 -6.33 8.23
C THR A 118 -9.39 -6.65 9.71
N ARG A 119 -8.70 -5.78 10.46
CA ARG A 119 -8.52 -5.97 11.90
C ARG A 119 -9.84 -5.84 12.66
N GLY A 120 -10.79 -5.06 12.14
CA GLY A 120 -12.13 -4.92 12.71
C GLY A 120 -12.98 -6.19 12.64
N GLU A 121 -12.57 -7.21 11.87
CA GLU A 121 -13.20 -8.54 11.89
C GLU A 121 -12.74 -9.39 13.09
N ILE A 122 -11.64 -9.01 13.74
CA ILE A 122 -11.06 -9.73 14.88
C ILE A 122 -11.40 -9.01 16.19
N ASP A 123 -11.08 -7.73 16.27
CA ASP A 123 -11.37 -6.88 17.42
C ASP A 123 -11.87 -5.50 16.97
N GLU A 124 -10.98 -4.54 16.81
CA GLU A 124 -11.30 -3.16 16.46
C GLU A 124 -10.47 -2.68 15.29
N ALA A 125 -11.03 -1.79 14.49
CA ALA A 125 -10.28 -1.16 13.41
C ALA A 125 -9.10 -0.36 13.99
N VAL A 126 -7.97 -0.37 13.28
CA VAL A 126 -6.84 0.48 13.64
C VAL A 126 -7.27 1.94 13.53
N ALA A 127 -6.92 2.77 14.51
CA ALA A 127 -7.17 4.22 14.52
C ALA A 127 -6.24 4.96 13.53
N VAL A 128 -6.40 4.65 12.25
CA VAL A 128 -5.60 5.17 11.13
C VAL A 128 -5.64 6.69 11.06
N ASP A 129 -6.81 7.30 11.24
CA ASP A 129 -7.02 8.73 11.17
C ASP A 129 -6.35 9.46 12.34
N GLU A 130 -6.46 8.95 13.56
CA GLU A 130 -5.78 9.53 14.73
C GLU A 130 -4.25 9.43 14.61
N ILE A 131 -3.73 8.30 14.12
CA ILE A 131 -2.29 8.16 13.85
C ILE A 131 -1.85 9.18 12.80
N LYS A 132 -2.60 9.30 11.69
CA LYS A 132 -2.32 10.27 10.63
C LYS A 132 -2.38 11.71 11.16
N LYS A 133 -3.35 12.03 12.00
CA LYS A 133 -3.50 13.34 12.65
C LYS A 133 -2.30 13.66 13.54
N PHE A 134 -1.88 12.73 14.39
CA PHE A 134 -0.71 12.89 15.26
C PHE A 134 0.56 13.14 14.44
N ILE A 135 0.80 12.36 13.37
CA ILE A 135 1.94 12.55 12.47
C ILE A 135 1.87 13.93 11.79
N ALA A 136 0.68 14.31 11.30
CA ALA A 136 0.48 15.58 10.61
C ALA A 136 0.58 16.80 11.53
N GLU A 137 0.30 16.66 12.83
CA GLU A 137 0.51 17.73 13.81
C GLU A 137 1.99 18.08 13.98
N GLN A 138 2.90 17.12 13.81
CA GLN A 138 4.34 17.40 13.81
C GLN A 138 4.73 18.40 12.70
N ASP A 139 4.01 18.41 11.57
CA ASP A 139 4.28 19.32 10.46
C ASP A 139 3.93 20.80 10.76
N LEU A 140 3.07 21.02 11.76
CA LEU A 140 2.70 22.36 12.20
C LEU A 140 3.83 23.02 13.00
N ASN A 141 4.68 22.21 13.65
CA ASN A 141 5.86 22.68 14.37
C ASN A 141 7.00 22.94 13.38
N THR A 142 7.58 24.15 13.41
CA THR A 142 8.66 24.57 12.49
C THR A 142 9.87 23.62 12.52
N GLU A 143 10.19 23.03 13.67
CA GLU A 143 11.33 22.11 13.84
C GLU A 143 11.17 20.78 13.11
N HIS A 144 9.94 20.32 12.90
CA HIS A 144 9.63 19.00 12.34
C HIS A 144 8.91 19.07 10.99
N ARG A 145 8.65 20.27 10.50
CA ARG A 145 8.03 20.54 9.20
C ARG A 145 8.81 19.87 8.06
N TYR A 146 8.07 19.21 7.18
CA TYR A 146 8.61 18.65 5.95
C TYR A 146 8.08 19.43 4.73
N VAL A 147 8.99 19.96 3.92
CA VAL A 147 8.65 20.60 2.63
C VAL A 147 9.17 19.67 1.53
N PRO A 148 8.28 19.12 0.67
CA PRO A 148 8.70 18.32 -0.48
C PRO A 148 9.66 19.11 -1.38
N LYS A 149 10.65 18.42 -1.96
CA LYS A 149 11.64 19.00 -2.88
C LYS A 149 11.22 18.86 -4.34
#